data_AF-A0A3D4CGK8-F1
#
_entry.id   AF-A0A3D4CGK8-F1
#
_cell.length_a   1.000
_cell.length_b   1.000
_cell.length_c   1.000
_cell.angle_alpha   90.00
_cell.angle_beta   90.00
_cell.angle_gamma   90.00
#
_symmetry.space_group_name_H-M   'P 1'
#
loop_
_entity.id
_entity.type
_entity.pdbx_description
1 polymer ?
#
loop_
_entity_poly.entity_id
_entity_poly.type
_entity_poly.pdbx_seq_one_letter_code
_entity_poly.pdbx_strand_id
1 'polypeptide(L)'
;AQKPHHRPVKGPVKKAVKAHHRASMKQAYKFFKRTNIALFAAQKALKKNHVYTGDFGKAVAHQRLAKKYLNAHKPNKAIYHSKRARELAKKVIAANKGNWPENYDFDNEEMTFIKDAPSDAELDKEIGKVNTNDKDYENEDLSELEVLEMSPADYKTSDQK
;
A
#
# COMPACT_ATOMS: atom_id res chain seq x y z
N ALA A 1 -23.07 58.08 26.39
CA ALA A 1 -22.31 58.00 25.13
C ALA A 1 -21.73 56.59 24.96
N GLN A 2 -22.36 55.74 24.15
CA GLN A 2 -21.87 54.40 23.83
C GLN A 2 -21.25 54.42 22.44
N LYS A 3 -19.97 54.03 22.33
CA LYS A 3 -19.30 53.79 21.05
C LYS A 3 -19.59 52.36 20.60
N PRO A 4 -20.11 52.11 19.37
CA PRO A 4 -20.22 50.76 18.87
C PRO A 4 -18.86 50.29 18.33
N HIS A 5 -18.33 49.21 18.92
CA HIS A 5 -17.17 48.50 18.39
C HIS A 5 -17.58 47.69 17.15
N HIS A 6 -17.09 48.13 15.99
CA HIS A 6 -17.14 47.37 14.74
C HIS A 6 -16.24 46.14 14.84
N ARG A 7 -16.82 44.95 14.69
CA ARG A 7 -16.08 43.68 14.59
C ARG A 7 -15.89 43.39 13.09
N PRO A 8 -14.67 43.14 12.58
CA PRO A 8 -14.48 42.87 11.16
C PRO A 8 -15.05 41.49 10.82
N VAL A 9 -15.91 41.45 9.80
CA VAL A 9 -16.51 40.24 9.25
C VAL A 9 -15.40 39.43 8.57
N LYS A 10 -15.12 38.23 9.10
CA LYS A 10 -14.17 37.29 8.47
C LYS A 10 -14.73 36.88 7.12
N GLY A 11 -14.06 37.27 6.03
CA GLY A 11 -14.38 36.83 4.68
C GLY A 11 -14.30 35.30 4.52
N PRO A 12 -14.86 34.74 3.43
CA PRO A 12 -14.93 33.30 3.24
C PRO A 12 -13.51 32.71 3.21
N VAL A 13 -13.25 31.78 4.13
CA VAL A 13 -12.02 30.99 4.15
C VAL A 13 -11.98 30.20 2.86
N LYS A 14 -11.13 30.61 1.90
CA LYS A 14 -10.81 29.82 0.73
C LYS A 14 -10.22 28.51 1.23
N LYS A 15 -11.04 27.45 1.31
CA LYS A 15 -10.55 26.09 1.55
C LYS A 15 -9.59 25.78 0.41
N ALA A 16 -8.29 25.81 0.70
CA ALA A 16 -7.29 25.31 -0.23
C ALA A 16 -7.67 23.86 -0.54
N VAL A 17 -8.14 23.62 -1.76
CA VAL A 17 -8.35 22.27 -2.29
C VAL A 17 -6.96 21.65 -2.25
N LYS A 18 -6.70 20.80 -1.25
CA LYS A 18 -5.41 20.13 -1.09
C LYS A 18 -5.14 19.39 -2.40
N ALA A 19 -4.10 19.79 -3.12
CA ALA A 19 -3.65 19.07 -4.29
C ALA A 19 -3.38 17.62 -3.87
N HIS A 20 -4.22 16.70 -4.35
CA HIS A 20 -4.02 15.28 -4.15
C HIS A 20 -2.64 14.92 -4.72
N HIS A 21 -1.73 14.40 -3.90
CA HIS A 21 -0.46 13.88 -4.41
C HIS A 21 -0.78 12.62 -5.22
N ARG A 22 -0.93 12.78 -6.53
CA ARG A 22 -1.05 11.65 -7.45
C ARG A 22 0.32 10.99 -7.52
N ALA A 23 0.38 9.72 -7.12
CA ALA A 23 1.59 8.95 -7.27
C ALA A 23 1.88 8.72 -8.76
N SER A 24 3.15 8.84 -9.13
CA SER A 24 3.64 8.40 -10.44
C SER A 24 3.74 6.86 -10.50
N MET A 25 3.81 6.31 -11.71
CA MET A 25 4.08 4.89 -11.91
C MET A 25 5.41 4.47 -11.27
N LYS A 26 6.43 5.32 -11.34
CA LYS A 26 7.74 5.09 -10.70
C LYS A 26 7.62 4.93 -9.19
N GLN A 27 6.83 5.79 -8.53
CA GLN A 27 6.61 5.72 -7.09
C GLN A 27 5.82 4.47 -6.70
N ALA A 28 4.74 4.16 -7.43
CA ALA A 28 3.96 2.95 -7.18
C ALA A 28 4.81 1.68 -7.35
N TYR A 29 5.68 1.64 -8.34
CA TYR A 29 6.61 0.54 -8.57
C TYR A 29 7.66 0.38 -7.45
N LYS A 30 8.25 1.50 -6.99
CA LYS A 30 9.16 1.50 -5.83
C LYS A 30 8.46 0.96 -4.58
N PHE A 31 7.24 1.43 -4.31
CA PHE A 31 6.42 1.00 -3.19
C PHE A 31 6.10 -0.51 -3.27
N PHE A 32 5.73 -0.97 -4.46
CA PHE A 32 5.42 -2.37 -4.74
C PHE A 32 6.65 -3.27 -4.49
N LYS A 33 7.83 -2.90 -5.03
CA LYS A 33 9.08 -3.65 -4.82
C LYS A 33 9.46 -3.76 -3.34
N ARG A 34 9.39 -2.66 -2.58
CA ARG A 34 9.63 -2.67 -1.11
C ARG A 34 8.66 -3.61 -0.39
N THR A 35 7.40 -3.64 -0.84
CA THR A 35 6.37 -4.51 -0.27
C THR A 35 6.63 -5.99 -0.54
N ASN A 36 7.12 -6.35 -1.73
CA ASN A 36 7.53 -7.73 -2.03
C ASN A 36 8.60 -8.23 -1.05
N ILE A 37 9.61 -7.41 -0.75
CA ILE A 37 10.66 -7.78 0.21
C ILE A 37 10.05 -8.11 1.59
N ALA A 38 9.09 -7.30 2.05
CA ALA A 38 8.39 -7.55 3.30
C ALA A 38 7.54 -8.85 3.26
N LEU A 39 6.92 -9.17 2.12
CA LEU A 39 6.18 -10.43 1.93
C LEU A 39 7.10 -11.65 1.94
N PHE A 40 8.26 -11.60 1.30
CA PHE A 40 9.25 -12.68 1.39
C PHE A 40 9.75 -12.90 2.81
N ALA A 41 9.95 -11.81 3.57
CA ALA A 41 10.30 -11.90 4.99
C ALA A 41 9.16 -12.53 5.82
N ALA A 42 7.91 -12.17 5.54
CA ALA A 42 6.73 -12.78 6.17
C ALA A 42 6.61 -14.26 5.84
N GLN A 43 6.80 -14.66 4.58
CA GLN A 43 6.80 -16.06 4.16
C GLN A 43 7.88 -16.86 4.89
N LYS A 44 9.08 -16.30 5.03
CA LYS A 44 10.19 -16.93 5.76
C LYS A 44 9.87 -17.09 7.25
N ALA A 45 9.23 -16.10 7.87
CA ALA A 45 8.79 -16.19 9.26
C ALA A 45 7.69 -17.26 9.43
N LEU A 46 6.73 -17.31 8.50
CA LEU A 46 5.68 -18.32 8.43
C LEU A 46 6.26 -19.74 8.33
N LYS A 47 7.21 -19.97 7.40
CA LYS A 47 7.95 -21.24 7.24
C LYS A 47 8.68 -21.71 8.49
N LYS A 48 9.10 -20.77 9.33
CA LYS A 48 9.93 -21.07 10.50
C LYS A 48 9.09 -21.52 11.70
N ASN A 49 7.94 -20.88 11.92
CA ASN A 49 7.16 -21.04 13.15
C ASN A 49 5.75 -21.59 12.90
N HIS A 50 5.32 -21.70 11.65
CA HIS A 50 4.04 -22.28 11.22
C HIS A 50 2.81 -21.69 11.94
N VAL A 51 2.86 -20.40 12.30
CA VAL A 51 1.71 -19.69 12.87
C VAL A 51 0.87 -19.13 11.74
N TYR A 52 -0.25 -19.79 11.48
CA TYR A 52 -1.19 -19.45 10.40
C TYR A 52 -2.34 -18.59 10.95
N THR A 53 -2.33 -17.29 10.64
CA THR A 53 -3.39 -16.35 11.08
C THR A 53 -4.42 -16.08 10.00
N GLY A 54 -4.13 -16.49 8.76
CA GLY A 54 -4.89 -16.18 7.56
C GLY A 54 -4.61 -14.79 6.99
N ASP A 55 -3.66 -14.05 7.58
CA ASP A 55 -3.27 -12.73 7.10
C ASP A 55 -2.27 -12.82 5.94
N PHE A 56 -1.50 -13.91 5.83
CA PHE A 56 -0.51 -14.04 4.76
C PHE A 56 -1.18 -14.26 3.41
N GLY A 57 -2.19 -15.14 3.33
CA GLY A 57 -2.99 -15.32 2.11
C GLY A 57 -3.68 -14.02 1.65
N LYS A 58 -4.17 -13.21 2.59
CA LYS A 58 -4.72 -11.88 2.29
C LYS A 58 -3.64 -10.93 1.79
N ALA A 59 -2.46 -10.93 2.39
CA ALA A 59 -1.35 -10.07 2.00
C ALA A 59 -0.93 -10.36 0.55
N VAL A 60 -0.79 -11.64 0.19
CA VAL A 60 -0.51 -12.09 -1.18
C VAL A 60 -1.60 -11.65 -2.15
N ALA A 61 -2.87 -11.82 -1.79
CA ALA A 61 -3.99 -11.41 -2.64
C ALA A 61 -4.02 -9.90 -2.91
N HIS A 62 -3.77 -9.07 -1.89
CA HIS A 62 -3.62 -7.62 -2.09
C HIS A 62 -2.45 -7.29 -3.00
N GLN A 63 -1.31 -7.96 -2.87
CA GLN A 63 -0.16 -7.70 -3.73
C GLN A 63 -0.42 -8.12 -5.18
N ARG A 64 -1.11 -9.25 -5.42
CA ARG A 64 -1.58 -9.65 -6.75
C ARG A 64 -2.49 -8.58 -7.37
N LEU A 65 -3.40 -8.02 -6.58
CA LEU A 65 -4.29 -6.95 -7.03
C LEU A 65 -3.54 -5.64 -7.29
N ALA A 66 -2.54 -5.31 -6.46
CA ALA A 66 -1.65 -4.18 -6.69
C ALA A 66 -0.91 -4.29 -8.04
N LYS A 67 -0.41 -5.50 -8.37
CA LYS A 67 0.21 -5.78 -9.68
C LYS A 67 -0.78 -5.57 -10.83
N LYS A 68 -2.03 -6.02 -10.71
CA LYS A 68 -3.09 -5.73 -11.70
C LYS A 68 -3.30 -4.23 -11.88
N TYR A 69 -3.28 -3.45 -10.79
CA TYR A 69 -3.41 -2.00 -10.88
C TYR A 69 -2.21 -1.29 -11.48
N LEU A 70 -0.98 -1.79 -11.26
CA LEU A 70 0.20 -1.29 -11.96
C LEU A 70 0.06 -1.51 -13.47
N ASN A 71 -0.30 -2.72 -13.90
CA ASN A 71 -0.51 -3.02 -15.32
C ASN A 71 -1.63 -2.17 -15.94
N ALA A 72 -2.66 -1.84 -15.16
CA ALA A 72 -3.76 -0.97 -15.56
C ALA A 72 -3.43 0.55 -15.46
N HIS A 73 -2.18 0.93 -15.19
CA HIS A 73 -1.74 2.32 -15.03
C HIS A 73 -2.52 3.10 -13.95
N LYS A 74 -2.87 2.43 -12.84
CA LYS A 74 -3.57 3.00 -11.68
C LYS A 74 -2.65 3.04 -10.46
N PRO A 75 -1.64 3.94 -10.42
CA PRO A 75 -0.58 3.93 -9.41
C PRO A 75 -1.09 4.11 -7.97
N ASN A 76 -2.07 4.99 -7.74
CA ASN A 76 -2.64 5.18 -6.41
C ASN A 76 -3.28 3.90 -5.86
N LYS A 77 -4.08 3.20 -6.69
CA LYS A 77 -4.70 1.93 -6.28
C LYS A 77 -3.66 0.86 -5.99
N ALA A 78 -2.61 0.79 -6.81
CA ALA A 78 -1.50 -0.12 -6.56
C ALA A 78 -0.82 0.15 -5.21
N ILE A 79 -0.60 1.42 -4.87
CA ILE A 79 -0.05 1.82 -3.56
C ILE A 79 -0.98 1.42 -2.41
N TYR A 80 -2.29 1.66 -2.51
CA TYR A 80 -3.22 1.33 -1.43
C TYR A 80 -3.25 -0.17 -1.13
N HIS A 81 -3.29 -1.00 -2.16
CA HIS A 81 -3.22 -2.45 -1.97
C HIS A 81 -1.84 -2.92 -1.51
N SER A 82 -0.76 -2.31 -1.99
CA SER A 82 0.59 -2.61 -1.48
C SER A 82 0.74 -2.23 -0.01
N LYS A 83 0.18 -1.09 0.43
CA LYS A 83 0.14 -0.66 1.84
C LYS A 83 -0.53 -1.74 2.68
N ARG A 84 -1.73 -2.15 2.27
CA ARG A 84 -2.50 -3.17 2.98
C ARG A 84 -1.76 -4.51 3.05
N ALA A 85 -1.14 -4.94 1.95
CA ALA A 85 -0.30 -6.13 1.93
C ALA A 85 0.86 -6.03 2.92
N ARG A 86 1.54 -4.88 3.00
CA ARG A 86 2.66 -4.64 3.93
C ARG A 86 2.22 -4.67 5.40
N GLU A 87 1.07 -4.09 5.72
CA GLU A 87 0.50 -4.12 7.07
C GLU A 87 0.15 -5.55 7.52
N LEU A 88 -0.41 -6.35 6.62
CA LEU A 88 -0.68 -7.76 6.88
C LEU A 88 0.61 -8.57 7.03
N ALA A 89 1.63 -8.33 6.19
CA ALA A 89 2.94 -8.94 6.33
C ALA A 89 3.58 -8.65 7.70
N LYS A 90 3.43 -7.42 8.22
CA LYS A 90 3.89 -7.04 9.56
C LYS A 90 3.19 -7.85 10.66
N LYS A 91 1.88 -8.07 10.54
CA LYS A 91 1.11 -8.93 11.46
C LYS A 91 1.59 -10.37 11.41
N VAL A 92 1.82 -10.92 10.21
CA VAL A 92 2.32 -12.29 10.03
C VAL A 92 3.69 -12.47 10.67
N ILE A 93 4.61 -11.52 10.45
CA ILE A 93 5.95 -11.54 11.06
C ILE A 93 5.85 -11.48 12.59
N ALA A 94 5.03 -10.58 13.14
CA ALA A 94 4.85 -10.45 14.57
C ALA A 94 4.26 -11.72 15.21
N ALA A 95 3.22 -12.31 14.58
CA ALA A 95 2.60 -13.55 15.03
C ALA A 95 3.60 -14.73 15.00
N ASN A 96 4.48 -14.76 14.00
CA ASN A 96 5.54 -15.74 13.86
C ASN A 96 6.83 -15.36 14.60
N LYS A 97 6.78 -14.48 15.63
CA LYS A 97 7.92 -14.07 16.47
C LYS A 97 9.15 -13.61 15.66
N GLY A 98 8.92 -13.09 14.46
CA GLY A 98 9.94 -12.50 13.62
C GLY A 98 10.21 -11.06 14.02
N ASN A 99 11.37 -10.55 13.65
CA ASN A 99 11.68 -9.14 13.82
C ASN A 99 11.23 -8.38 12.57
N TRP A 100 10.55 -7.25 12.74
CA TRP A 100 10.20 -6.34 11.64
C TRP A 100 11.32 -5.29 11.53
N PRO A 101 12.14 -5.32 10.47
CA PRO A 101 13.17 -4.31 10.26
C PRO A 101 12.55 -2.93 10.04
N GLU A 102 13.13 -1.87 10.65
CA GLU A 102 12.65 -0.49 10.47
C GLU A 102 12.68 -0.04 9.00
N ASN A 103 13.60 -0.58 8.19
CA ASN A 103 13.67 -0.25 6.77
C ASN A 103 12.48 -0.80 5.95
N TYR A 104 11.61 -1.62 6.53
CA TYR A 104 10.34 -2.05 5.92
C TYR A 104 9.19 -1.10 6.25
N ASP A 105 9.33 -0.22 7.24
CA ASP A 105 8.32 0.79 7.50
C ASP A 105 8.22 1.79 6.34
N PHE A 106 7.09 2.50 6.31
CA PHE A 106 6.81 3.50 5.29
C PHE A 106 7.73 4.70 5.47
N ASP A 107 8.40 5.11 4.40
CA ASP A 107 9.18 6.35 4.42
C ASP A 107 8.26 7.59 4.37
N ASN A 108 8.82 8.78 4.66
CA ASN A 108 8.05 10.02 4.67
C ASN A 108 7.36 10.32 3.32
N GLU A 109 7.93 9.86 2.21
CA GLU A 109 7.36 10.02 0.87
C GLU A 109 6.15 9.09 0.70
N GLU A 110 6.31 7.80 1.02
CA GLU A 110 5.28 6.76 1.03
C GLU A 110 4.09 7.18 1.89
N MET A 111 4.34 7.79 3.05
CA MET A 111 3.32 8.33 3.95
C MET A 111 2.42 9.40 3.29
N THR A 112 2.95 10.18 2.34
CA THR A 112 2.15 11.19 1.64
C THR A 112 1.09 10.57 0.72
N PHE A 113 1.39 9.42 0.11
CA PHE A 113 0.48 8.74 -0.82
C PHE A 113 -0.60 7.96 -0.09
N ILE A 114 -0.30 7.38 1.08
CA ILE A 114 -1.25 6.55 1.83
C ILE A 114 -2.17 7.35 2.75
N LYS A 115 -1.93 8.66 2.93
CA LYS A 115 -2.73 9.52 3.83
C LYS A 115 -4.21 9.58 3.45
N ASP A 116 -4.50 9.52 2.16
CA ASP A 116 -5.85 9.53 1.61
C ASP A 116 -6.28 8.13 1.14
N ALA A 117 -5.63 7.07 1.61
CA ALA A 117 -5.99 5.70 1.26
C ALA A 117 -7.39 5.36 1.79
N PRO A 118 -8.18 4.55 1.04
CA PRO A 118 -9.41 3.96 1.54
C PRO A 118 -9.15 3.18 2.83
N SER A 119 -10.20 2.96 3.60
CA SER A 119 -10.11 2.14 4.80
C SER A 119 -9.72 0.70 4.45
N ASP A 120 -9.06 0.04 5.41
CA ASP A 120 -8.68 -1.36 5.27
C ASP A 120 -9.85 -2.26 4.88
N ALA A 121 -11.04 -2.03 5.45
CA ALA A 121 -12.23 -2.80 5.15
C ALA A 121 -12.76 -2.57 3.71
N GLU A 122 -12.53 -1.39 3.13
CA GLU A 122 -12.86 -1.13 1.72
C GLU A 122 -11.89 -1.84 0.79
N LEU A 123 -10.59 -1.80 1.12
CA LEU A 123 -9.57 -2.50 0.34
C LEU A 123 -9.76 -4.02 0.40
N ASP A 124 -10.11 -4.56 1.58
CA ASP A 124 -10.37 -5.98 1.80
C ASP A 124 -11.62 -6.46 1.01
N LYS A 125 -12.58 -5.57 0.71
CA LYS A 125 -13.71 -5.89 -0.19
C LYS A 125 -13.27 -6.00 -1.66
N GLU A 126 -12.31 -5.19 -2.11
CA GLU A 126 -11.84 -5.20 -3.51
C GLU A 126 -11.10 -6.50 -3.88
N ILE A 127 -10.48 -7.21 -2.93
CA ILE A 127 -9.84 -8.52 -3.19
C ILE A 127 -10.84 -9.70 -3.27
N GLY A 128 -12.08 -9.51 -2.80
CA GLY A 128 -13.11 -10.54 -2.84
C GLY A 128 -12.81 -11.77 -1.97
N LYS A 129 -13.33 -12.93 -2.36
CA LYS A 129 -13.10 -14.21 -1.65
C LYS A 129 -11.70 -14.72 -1.97
N VAL A 130 -10.83 -14.74 -0.98
CA VAL A 130 -9.43 -15.21 -1.09
C VAL A 130 -9.22 -16.45 -0.23
N ASN A 131 -8.23 -17.26 -0.60
CA ASN A 131 -7.79 -18.34 0.28
C ASN A 131 -7.02 -17.72 1.46
N THR A 132 -7.54 -17.91 2.67
CA THR A 132 -6.92 -17.43 3.92
C THR A 132 -6.20 -18.56 4.65
N ASN A 133 -5.98 -19.71 4.01
CA ASN A 133 -5.17 -20.77 4.59
C ASN A 133 -3.70 -20.51 4.28
N ASP A 134 -3.00 -19.86 5.20
CA ASP A 134 -1.60 -19.47 5.03
C ASP A 134 -0.66 -20.65 4.73
N LYS A 135 -1.02 -21.87 5.15
CA LYS A 135 -0.26 -23.08 4.86
C LYS A 135 -0.09 -23.32 3.36
N ASP A 136 -1.09 -22.97 2.55
CA ASP A 136 -1.05 -23.15 1.10
C ASP A 136 -0.07 -22.18 0.43
N TYR A 137 0.19 -21.05 1.09
CA TYR A 137 1.11 -20.00 0.64
C TYR A 137 2.52 -20.17 1.19
N GLU A 138 2.71 -21.06 2.16
CA GLU A 138 3.99 -21.30 2.80
C GLU A 138 5.06 -21.63 1.75
N ASN A 139 4.79 -22.58 0.86
CA ASN A 139 5.75 -23.04 -0.15
C ASN A 139 5.45 -22.52 -1.56
N GLU A 140 4.51 -21.58 -1.68
CA GLU A 140 4.17 -20.99 -2.98
C GLU A 140 5.36 -20.20 -3.52
N ASP A 141 5.65 -20.37 -4.81
CA ASP A 141 6.60 -19.53 -5.50
C ASP A 141 5.98 -18.15 -5.75
N LEU A 142 6.46 -17.16 -5.01
CA LEU A 142 6.02 -15.77 -5.12
C LEU A 142 6.80 -14.98 -6.18
N SER A 143 7.59 -15.64 -7.03
CA SER A 143 8.24 -15.01 -8.20
C SER A 143 7.23 -14.30 -9.11
N GLU A 144 6.00 -14.79 -9.17
CA GLU A 144 4.91 -14.12 -9.89
C GLU A 144 4.49 -12.77 -9.29
N LEU A 145 4.84 -12.48 -8.03
CA LEU A 145 4.68 -11.15 -7.45
C LEU A 145 5.79 -10.22 -7.89
N GLU A 146 6.89 -10.71 -8.46
CA GLU A 146 7.86 -9.84 -9.12
C GLU A 146 7.22 -9.24 -10.38
N VAL A 147 7.41 -7.94 -10.54
CA VAL A 147 7.03 -7.25 -11.77
C VAL A 147 8.25 -7.32 -12.67
N LEU A 148 8.07 -7.80 -13.90
CA LEU A 148 9.04 -7.60 -14.99
C LEU A 148 9.39 -6.11 -15.02
N GLU A 149 10.68 -5.80 -15.11
CA GLU A 149 11.14 -4.42 -15.12
C GLU A 149 10.34 -3.61 -16.13
N MET A 150 9.56 -2.63 -15.65
CA MET A 150 8.89 -1.69 -16.56
C MET A 150 9.98 -1.03 -17.39
N SER A 151 9.82 -1.08 -18.71
CA SER A 151 10.78 -0.50 -19.63
C SER A 151 10.85 1.01 -19.38
N PRO A 152 12.03 1.66 -19.52
CA PRO A 152 12.18 3.11 -19.46
C PRO A 152 11.14 3.92 -20.26
N ALA A 153 10.53 3.31 -21.29
CA ALA A 153 9.45 3.90 -22.08
C ALA A 153 8.11 4.03 -21.32
N ASP A 154 7.78 3.08 -20.44
CA ASP A 154 6.51 3.05 -19.71
C ASP A 154 6.43 4.14 -18.61
N TYR A 155 7.57 4.72 -18.21
CA TYR A 155 7.62 5.85 -17.27
C TYR A 155 7.25 7.18 -17.93
N LYS A 156 7.31 7.30 -19.26
CA LYS A 156 7.19 8.58 -19.97
C LYS A 156 5.76 8.93 -20.39
N THR A 157 4.86 7.96 -20.42
CA THR A 157 3.48 8.15 -20.93
C THR A 157 2.57 8.89 -19.95
N SER A 158 2.95 9.01 -18.66
CA SER A 158 2.11 9.68 -17.64
C SER A 158 2.35 11.17 -17.46
N ASP A 159 3.38 11.76 -18.09
CA ASP A 159 3.72 13.19 -17.96
C ASP A 159 3.25 14.06 -19.15
N GLN A 160 2.57 13.47 -20.13
CA GLN A 160 2.00 14.20 -21.25
C GLN A 160 0.47 14.10 -21.26
N LYS A 161 -0.19 14.97 -20.49
CA LYS A 161 -1.49 15.55 -20.84
C LYS A 161 -1.88 16.72 -19.95
#